data_AF-A0A950WF14-F1
#
_entry.id   AF-A0A950WF14-F1
#
_cell.length_a   1.000
_cell.length_b   1.000
_cell.length_c   1.000
_cell.angle_alpha   90.00
_cell.angle_beta   90.00
_cell.angle_gamma   90.00
#
_symmetry.space_group_name_H-M   'P 1'
#
loop_
_entity.id
_entity.type
_entity.pdbx_description
1 polymer ?
#
loop_
_entity_poly.entity_id
_entity_poly.type
_entity_poly.pdbx_seq_one_letter_code
_entity_poly.pdbx_strand_id
1 'polypeptide(L)'
;MGKMQHSAQSMHSNPIPQFRDLRRVPMCSQCNLPLKVMKQYRCAVVGAAQGVLTVAVTDWRDPSLIGTLTELTGHPIFPVWVKPSRMRLLILRTERWVLRKHEMLRWPHPLNLVQIHTIMAVSAYQTREKK
;
A
#
# COMPACT_ATOMS: atom_id res chain seq x y z
N MET A 1 -46.56 -25.05 -25.62
CA MET A 1 -46.02 -23.76 -26.11
C MET A 1 -46.07 -22.79 -24.95
N GLY A 2 -45.02 -22.15 -24.42
CA GLY A 2 -43.63 -22.03 -24.81
C GLY A 2 -43.09 -20.71 -24.24
N LYS A 3 -42.23 -20.80 -23.21
CA LYS A 3 -41.24 -19.80 -22.74
C LYS A 3 -41.71 -18.59 -21.90
N MET A 4 -42.01 -18.85 -20.63
CA MET A 4 -41.66 -17.93 -19.52
C MET A 4 -40.22 -18.21 -19.07
N GLN A 5 -39.22 -17.83 -19.86
CA GLN A 5 -37.80 -17.97 -19.50
C GLN A 5 -36.97 -16.82 -20.06
N HIS A 6 -37.28 -15.57 -19.67
CA HIS A 6 -36.40 -14.45 -19.99
C HIS A 6 -35.97 -13.59 -18.79
N SER A 7 -36.43 -13.90 -17.58
CA SER A 7 -36.10 -13.10 -16.39
C SER A 7 -34.92 -13.64 -15.57
N ALA A 8 -34.34 -14.77 -15.95
CA ALA A 8 -33.26 -15.42 -15.19
C ALA A 8 -31.83 -15.08 -15.67
N GLN A 9 -31.67 -14.26 -16.72
CA GLN A 9 -30.36 -13.96 -17.29
C GLN A 9 -29.68 -12.68 -16.75
N SER A 10 -30.31 -11.91 -15.86
CA SER A 10 -29.74 -10.64 -15.37
C SER A 10 -28.91 -10.75 -14.09
N MET A 11 -28.61 -11.96 -13.59
CA MET A 11 -27.89 -12.15 -12.31
C MET A 11 -26.41 -12.53 -12.45
N HIS A 12 -25.82 -12.42 -13.64
CA HIS A 12 -24.42 -12.80 -13.91
C HIS A 12 -23.46 -11.61 -14.07
N SER A 13 -23.56 -10.62 -13.20
CA SER A 13 -22.47 -9.66 -13.07
C SER A 13 -22.35 -9.28 -11.61
N ASN A 14 -21.59 -10.05 -10.83
CA ASN A 14 -20.99 -9.54 -9.60
C ASN A 14 -19.94 -8.51 -10.04
N PRO A 15 -20.24 -7.19 -10.05
CA PRO A 15 -19.27 -6.22 -10.49
C PRO A 15 -18.33 -6.02 -9.31
N ILE A 16 -17.04 -6.31 -9.50
CA ILE A 16 -16.03 -5.95 -8.50
C ILE A 16 -16.31 -4.52 -8.03
N PRO A 17 -16.46 -4.28 -6.71
CA PRO A 17 -16.88 -2.99 -6.21
C PRO A 17 -15.93 -1.90 -6.70
N GLN A 18 -16.52 -0.81 -7.17
CA GLN A 18 -15.78 0.29 -7.77
C GLN A 18 -15.33 1.27 -6.69
N PHE A 19 -14.02 1.42 -6.46
CA PHE A 19 -13.55 2.44 -5.53
C PHE A 19 -13.43 3.80 -6.21
N ARG A 20 -14.45 4.64 -6.00
CA ARG A 20 -14.49 6.00 -6.59
C ARG A 20 -13.78 7.06 -5.75
N ASP A 21 -13.49 6.81 -4.48
CA ASP A 21 -13.02 7.86 -3.57
C ASP A 21 -11.63 7.63 -2.98
N LEU A 22 -10.81 6.77 -3.60
CA LEU A 22 -9.47 6.45 -3.13
C LEU A 22 -8.50 7.63 -3.31
N ARG A 23 -8.59 8.62 -2.42
CA ARG A 23 -7.69 9.78 -2.37
C ARG A 23 -6.40 9.48 -1.64
N ARG A 24 -6.41 8.56 -0.66
CA ARG A 24 -5.22 8.19 0.14
C ARG A 24 -5.26 6.71 0.49
N VAL A 25 -4.13 6.02 0.29
CA VAL A 25 -3.92 4.66 0.83
C VAL A 25 -3.54 4.81 2.29
N PRO A 26 -4.20 4.12 3.24
CA PRO A 26 -3.80 4.11 4.64
C PRO A 26 -2.32 3.76 4.74
N MET A 27 -1.57 4.51 5.56
CA MET A 27 -0.11 4.41 5.62
C MET A 27 0.36 2.99 5.96
N CYS A 28 -0.42 2.27 6.79
CA CYS A 28 -0.18 0.88 7.16
C CYS A 28 -0.31 -0.11 5.98
N SER A 29 -1.16 0.19 5.00
CA SER A 29 -1.40 -0.65 3.83
C SER A 29 -0.28 -0.53 2.77
N GLN A 30 0.56 0.50 2.86
CA GLN A 30 1.61 0.78 1.88
C GLN A 30 2.80 -0.19 1.96
N CYS A 31 2.92 -0.97 3.04
CA CYS A 31 4.01 -1.92 3.26
C CYS A 31 3.69 -3.37 2.86
N ASN A 32 2.44 -3.68 2.52
CA ASN A 32 2.00 -5.07 2.33
C ASN A 32 2.37 -5.65 0.95
N LEU A 33 2.74 -4.80 -0.02
CA LEU A 33 3.11 -5.21 -1.37
C LEU A 33 4.32 -4.39 -1.84
N PRO A 34 5.41 -5.03 -2.31
CA PRO A 34 6.56 -4.29 -2.84
C PRO A 34 6.18 -3.44 -4.04
N LEU A 35 6.78 -2.25 -4.16
CA LEU A 35 6.53 -1.31 -5.26
C LEU A 35 6.71 -1.96 -6.65
N LYS A 36 7.66 -2.88 -6.79
CA LYS A 36 7.90 -3.64 -8.02
C LYS A 36 6.67 -4.48 -8.41
N VAL A 37 6.06 -5.16 -7.44
CA VAL A 37 4.86 -5.98 -7.62
C VAL A 37 3.65 -5.09 -7.97
N MET A 38 3.49 -3.97 -7.25
CA MET A 38 2.45 -2.99 -7.54
C MET A 38 2.52 -2.44 -8.98
N LYS A 39 3.73 -2.14 -9.46
CA LYS A 39 3.97 -1.67 -10.84
C LYS A 39 3.72 -2.76 -11.88
N GLN A 40 4.26 -3.96 -11.65
CA GLN A 40 4.15 -5.09 -12.56
C GLN A 40 2.70 -5.50 -12.80
N TYR A 41 1.93 -5.61 -11.72
CA TYR A 41 0.55 -6.10 -11.77
C TYR A 41 -0.50 -4.99 -11.75
N ARG A 42 -0.08 -3.71 -11.80
CA ARG A 42 -0.95 -2.53 -11.73
C ARG A 42 -1.98 -2.63 -10.60
N CYS A 43 -1.49 -2.99 -9.41
CA CYS A 43 -2.31 -3.19 -8.22
C CYS A 43 -1.77 -2.41 -7.02
N ALA A 44 -2.60 -2.24 -5.99
CA ALA A 44 -2.20 -1.62 -4.73
C ALA A 44 -3.05 -2.15 -3.57
N VAL A 45 -2.44 -2.42 -2.41
CA VAL A 45 -3.22 -2.68 -1.18
C VAL A 45 -3.77 -1.36 -0.68
N VAL A 46 -5.07 -1.32 -0.43
CA VAL A 46 -5.80 -0.11 -0.02
C VAL A 46 -6.49 -0.26 1.32
N GLY A 47 -6.51 -1.47 1.86
CA GLY A 47 -7.02 -1.77 3.18
C GLY A 47 -6.68 -3.20 3.59
N ALA A 48 -6.84 -3.48 4.87
CA ALA A 48 -6.78 -4.81 5.43
C ALA A 48 -7.80 -4.87 6.57
N ALA A 49 -8.68 -5.87 6.57
CA ALA A 49 -9.69 -6.06 7.61
C ALA A 49 -9.92 -7.56 7.83
N GLN A 50 -9.97 -7.99 9.09
CA GLN A 50 -10.29 -9.38 9.47
C GLN A 50 -9.41 -10.43 8.75
N GLY A 51 -8.13 -10.14 8.53
CA GLY A 51 -7.21 -11.04 7.82
C GLY A 51 -7.37 -11.04 6.29
N VAL A 52 -8.27 -10.24 5.73
CA VAL A 52 -8.49 -10.08 4.28
C VAL A 52 -7.83 -8.80 3.79
N LEU A 53 -7.07 -8.88 2.70
CA LEU A 53 -6.45 -7.73 2.05
C LEU A 53 -7.39 -7.15 0.99
N THR A 54 -7.69 -5.86 1.10
CA THR A 54 -8.39 -5.13 0.05
C THR A 54 -7.38 -4.63 -0.97
N VAL A 55 -7.44 -5.17 -2.19
CA VAL A 55 -6.48 -4.84 -3.25
C VAL A 55 -7.19 -4.11 -4.39
N ALA A 56 -6.76 -2.87 -4.65
CA ALA A 56 -7.14 -2.14 -5.82
C ALA A 56 -6.47 -2.75 -7.06
N VAL A 57 -7.24 -3.02 -8.11
CA VAL A 57 -6.80 -3.56 -9.40
C VAL A 57 -7.37 -2.75 -10.55
N THR A 58 -6.64 -2.68 -11.67
CA THR A 58 -7.13 -1.98 -12.88
C THR A 58 -7.87 -2.89 -13.85
N ASP A 59 -7.51 -4.16 -13.87
CA ASP A 59 -8.12 -5.16 -14.74
C ASP A 59 -8.82 -6.21 -13.87
N TRP A 60 -10.09 -6.45 -14.17
CA TRP A 60 -10.94 -7.42 -13.47
C TRP A 60 -11.01 -8.75 -14.20
N ARG A 61 -10.49 -8.82 -15.43
CA ARG A 61 -10.61 -9.99 -16.32
C ARG A 61 -9.53 -11.03 -16.09
N ASP A 62 -8.54 -10.72 -15.27
CA ASP A 62 -7.45 -11.64 -14.94
C ASP A 62 -7.66 -12.25 -13.55
N PRO A 63 -8.33 -13.41 -13.43
CA PRO A 63 -8.49 -14.10 -12.16
C PRO A 63 -7.17 -14.68 -11.64
N SER A 64 -6.18 -14.91 -12.54
CA SER A 64 -4.87 -15.45 -12.13
C SER A 64 -4.11 -14.46 -11.25
N LEU A 65 -4.32 -13.15 -11.48
CA LEU A 65 -3.78 -12.08 -10.64
C LEU A 65 -4.17 -12.24 -9.16
N ILE A 66 -5.43 -12.56 -8.88
CA ILE A 66 -5.91 -12.69 -7.50
C ILE A 66 -5.25 -13.90 -6.83
N GLY A 67 -5.11 -15.01 -7.55
CA GLY A 67 -4.40 -16.20 -7.09
C GLY A 67 -2.94 -15.89 -6.76
N THR A 68 -2.20 -15.30 -7.71
CA THR A 68 -0.79 -14.93 -7.51
C THR A 68 -0.60 -13.96 -6.35
N LEU A 69 -1.46 -12.96 -6.21
CA LEU A 69 -1.36 -12.02 -5.09
C LEU A 69 -1.69 -12.69 -3.75
N THR A 70 -2.61 -13.66 -3.72
CA THR A 70 -2.95 -14.44 -2.52
C THR A 70 -1.75 -15.28 -2.10
N GLU A 71 -1.08 -15.96 -3.04
CA GLU A 71 0.14 -16.72 -2.79
C GLU A 71 1.29 -15.82 -2.29
N LEU A 72 1.48 -14.66 -2.93
CA LEU A 72 2.54 -13.72 -2.56
C LEU A 72 2.34 -13.09 -1.18
N THR A 73 1.09 -12.83 -0.81
CA THR A 73 0.77 -12.15 0.46
C THR A 73 0.44 -13.12 1.58
N GLY A 74 0.08 -14.36 1.28
CA GLY A 74 -0.42 -15.34 2.25
C GLY A 74 -1.79 -14.99 2.84
N HIS A 75 -2.50 -14.02 2.27
CA HIS A 75 -3.78 -13.53 2.77
C HIS A 75 -4.85 -13.58 1.68
N PRO A 76 -6.10 -13.91 2.02
CA PRO A 76 -7.22 -13.80 1.08
C PRO A 76 -7.38 -12.37 0.58
N ILE A 77 -7.72 -12.23 -0.70
CA ILE A 77 -7.82 -10.94 -1.37
C ILE A 77 -9.26 -10.61 -1.71
N PHE A 78 -9.66 -9.42 -1.29
CA PHE A 78 -10.85 -8.75 -1.76
C PHE A 78 -10.48 -7.74 -2.85
N PRO A 79 -10.69 -8.05 -4.14
CA PRO A 79 -10.33 -7.16 -5.22
C PRO A 79 -11.31 -5.98 -5.30
N VAL A 80 -10.80 -4.83 -5.69
CA VAL A 80 -11.57 -3.60 -5.86
C VAL A 80 -11.14 -2.92 -7.14
N TRP A 81 -12.09 -2.56 -8.00
CA TRP A 81 -11.74 -1.95 -9.27
C TRP A 81 -11.43 -0.47 -9.11
N VAL A 82 -10.34 -0.02 -9.74
CA VAL A 82 -9.93 1.38 -9.77
C VAL A 82 -9.55 1.79 -11.19
N LYS A 83 -9.94 3.02 -11.58
CA LYS A 83 -9.56 3.60 -12.89
C LYS A 83 -8.03 3.59 -13.07
N PRO A 84 -7.51 3.25 -14.26
CA PRO A 84 -6.06 3.22 -14.53
C PRO A 84 -5.33 4.53 -14.20
N SER A 85 -5.94 5.68 -14.48
CA SER A 85 -5.39 7.00 -14.14
C SER A 85 -5.18 7.19 -12.64
N ARG A 86 -6.07 6.62 -11.82
CA ARG A 86 -5.97 6.66 -10.36
C ARG A 86 -4.99 5.65 -9.84
N MET A 87 -4.95 4.44 -10.41
CA MET A 87 -3.91 3.46 -10.06
C MET A 87 -2.51 4.04 -10.27
N ARG A 88 -2.28 4.72 -11.40
CA ARG A 88 -1.01 5.43 -11.67
C ARG A 88 -0.69 6.43 -10.57
N LEU A 89 -1.67 7.21 -10.11
CA LEU A 89 -1.47 8.16 -9.01
C LEU A 89 -1.14 7.47 -7.68
N LEU A 90 -1.76 6.33 -7.38
CA LEU A 90 -1.47 5.54 -6.17
C LEU A 90 -0.03 5.04 -6.19
N ILE A 91 0.39 4.42 -7.30
CA ILE A 91 1.76 3.92 -7.49
C ILE A 91 2.77 5.07 -7.36
N LEU A 92 2.55 6.20 -8.03
CA LEU A 92 3.45 7.37 -7.96
C LEU A 92 3.55 7.98 -6.56
N ARG A 93 2.51 7.85 -5.74
CA ARG A 93 2.55 8.32 -4.34
C ARG A 93 3.32 7.35 -3.46
N THR A 94 3.09 6.06 -3.62
CA THR A 94 3.85 5.03 -2.91
C THR A 94 5.33 5.10 -3.26
N GLU A 95 5.67 5.30 -4.54
CA GLU A 95 7.05 5.49 -4.98
C GLU A 95 7.73 6.69 -4.31
N ARG A 96 7.07 7.85 -4.29
CA ARG A 96 7.58 9.03 -3.59
C ARG A 96 7.76 8.78 -2.09
N TRP A 97 6.86 8.03 -1.47
CA TRP A 97 6.97 7.69 -0.06
C TRP A 97 8.15 6.75 0.21
N VAL A 98 8.33 5.70 -0.61
CA VAL A 98 9.47 4.77 -0.49
C VAL A 98 10.80 5.51 -0.66
N LEU A 99 10.90 6.41 -1.65
CA LEU A 99 12.10 7.24 -1.86
C LEU A 99 12.39 8.11 -0.63
N ARG A 100 11.38 8.81 -0.11
CA ARG A 100 11.54 9.63 1.11
C ARG A 100 11.93 8.79 2.33
N LYS A 101 11.37 7.60 2.50
CA LYS A 101 11.74 6.68 3.59
C LYS A 101 13.22 6.28 3.49
N HIS A 102 13.70 5.99 2.28
CA HIS A 102 15.09 5.66 2.04
C HIS A 102 16.03 6.85 2.31
N GLU A 103 15.61 8.07 1.98
CA GLU A 103 16.34 9.30 2.33
C GLU A 103 16.36 9.54 3.85
N MET A 104 15.23 9.37 4.53
CA MET A 104 15.13 9.50 5.99
C MET A 104 16.00 8.50 6.75
N LEU A 105 16.12 7.27 6.24
CA LEU A 105 16.99 6.24 6.81
C LEU A 105 18.48 6.51 6.52
N ARG A 106 18.80 7.23 5.45
CA ARG A 106 20.18 7.60 5.11
C ARG A 106 20.69 8.85 5.83
N TRP A 107 19.81 9.73 6.27
CA TRP A 107 20.20 10.99 6.91
C TRP A 107 20.16 10.87 8.44
N PRO A 108 21.25 11.18 9.15
CA PRO A 108 21.16 11.39 10.60
C PRO A 108 20.22 12.58 10.80
N HIS A 109 19.08 12.32 11.46
CA HIS A 109 18.13 13.38 11.77
C HIS A 109 18.86 14.52 12.51
N PRO A 110 18.61 15.80 12.18
CA PRO A 110 19.29 16.92 12.82
C PRO A 110 19.06 16.95 14.34
N LEU A 111 17.92 16.41 14.81
CA LEU A 111 17.64 16.22 16.23
C LEU A 111 18.62 15.24 16.91
N ASN A 112 19.07 14.22 16.19
CA ASN A 112 20.07 13.26 16.68
C ASN A 112 21.45 13.93 16.82
N LEU A 113 21.81 14.83 15.90
CA LEU A 113 23.06 15.59 15.96
C LEU A 113 23.10 16.55 17.15
N VAL A 114 21.99 17.26 17.41
CA VAL A 114 21.89 18.16 18.58
C VAL A 114 21.96 17.35 19.88
N GLN A 115 21.26 16.20 19.97
CA GLN A 115 21.30 15.34 21.14
C GLN A 115 22.71 14.78 21.43
N ILE A 116 23.41 14.30 20.40
CA ILE A 116 24.80 13.82 20.52
C ILE A 116 25.72 14.96 20.98
N HIS A 117 25.56 16.16 20.42
CA HIS A 117 26.36 17.32 20.84
C HIS A 117 26.14 17.69 22.30
N THR A 118 24.88 17.71 22.78
CA THR A 118 24.59 17.94 24.20
C THR A 118 25.18 16.86 25.11
N ILE A 119 25.11 15.58 24.73
CA ILE A 119 25.68 14.50 25.53
C ILE A 119 27.21 14.63 25.60
N MET A 120 27.87 14.93 24.47
CA MET A 120 29.31 15.16 24.44
C MET A 120 29.73 16.39 25.27
N ALA A 121 28.99 17.48 25.17
CA ALA A 121 29.27 18.71 25.92
C ALA A 121 29.13 18.47 27.44
N VAL A 122 28.09 17.77 27.88
CA VAL A 122 27.89 17.43 29.30
C VAL A 122 28.99 16.51 29.81
N SER A 123 29.38 15.50 29.03
CA SER A 123 30.49 14.60 29.40
C SER A 123 31.85 15.31 29.49
N ALA A 124 32.09 16.29 28.60
CA ALA A 124 33.31 17.11 28.60
C ALA A 124 33.38 18.09 29.79
N TYR A 125 32.23 18.58 30.25
CA TYR A 125 32.14 19.38 31.48
C TYR A 125 32.39 18.53 32.73
N GLN A 126 31.78 17.34 32.82
CA GLN A 126 31.95 16.45 33.98
C GLN A 126 33.37 15.91 34.17
N THR A 127 34.18 15.86 33.11
CA THR A 127 35.59 15.45 33.17
C THR A 127 36.52 16.59 33.58
N ARG A 128 36.09 17.86 33.51
CA ARG A 128 36.87 19.02 33.96
C ARG A 128 36.73 19.32 35.46
N GLU A 129 35.62 18.95 36.10
CA GLU A 129 35.42 19.20 37.54
C GLU A 129 36.00 18.13 38.48
N LYS A 130 36.57 17.04 37.94
CA LYS A 130 37.21 15.97 38.73
C LYS A 130 38.74 16.09 38.80
N LYS A 131 39.30 17.28 38.62
CA LYS A 131 40.72 17.61 38.78
C LYS A 131 40.88 18.64 39.88
#